data_AF-A0A088EXS0-F1
#
_entry.id   AF-A0A088EXS0-F1
#
_cell.length_a   1.000
_cell.length_b   1.000
_cell.length_c   1.000
_cell.angle_alpha   90.00
_cell.angle_beta   90.00
_cell.angle_gamma   90.00
#
_symmetry.space_group_name_H-M   'P 1'
#
loop_
_entity.id
_entity.type
_entity.pdbx_description
1 polymer ?
#
loop_
_entity_poly.entity_id
_entity_poly.type
_entity_poly.pdbx_seq_one_letter_code
_entity_poly.pdbx_strand_id
1 'polypeptide(L)'
;MTTTTLKHHETDFYTAQWDLLAPDKGRIIKFKNEPKEYQSPQYDWYMSVALEKADKVKVDRYLLTSSLLLMYRNAIREGYQHQLDPNLINKWDYPRNKNTIAGIQGYIDRIFKKANEEYEYR
;
A
#
# COMPACT_ATOMS: atom_id res chain seq x y z
N MET A 1 -8.21 10.71 -32.97
CA MET A 1 -6.98 10.31 -32.26
C MET A 1 -7.26 10.44 -30.78
N THR A 2 -7.37 9.33 -30.05
CA THR A 2 -7.54 9.35 -28.59
C THR A 2 -6.19 9.69 -27.97
N THR A 3 -6.03 10.93 -27.51
CA THR A 3 -4.85 11.39 -26.78
C THR A 3 -4.84 10.76 -25.39
N THR A 4 -4.23 9.59 -25.24
CA THR A 4 -4.04 8.96 -23.93
C THR A 4 -3.18 9.88 -23.07
N THR A 5 -3.71 10.39 -21.96
CA THR A 5 -2.95 11.21 -21.02
C THR A 5 -2.47 10.31 -19.89
N LEU A 6 -1.40 9.55 -20.16
CA LEU A 6 -0.79 8.67 -19.17
C LEU A 6 -0.01 9.50 -18.16
N LYS A 7 -0.31 9.31 -16.87
CA LYS A 7 0.50 9.84 -15.78
C LYS A 7 1.49 8.78 -15.33
N HIS A 8 2.73 9.22 -15.12
CA HIS A 8 3.83 8.40 -14.65
C HIS A 8 4.33 8.91 -13.30
N HIS A 9 4.67 7.99 -12.41
CA HIS A 9 5.36 8.26 -11.16
C HIS A 9 6.49 7.25 -11.01
N GLU A 10 7.67 7.74 -10.67
CA GLU A 10 8.87 6.92 -10.58
C GLU A 10 9.63 7.24 -9.30
N THR A 11 10.03 6.18 -8.60
CA THR A 11 10.89 6.23 -7.42
C THR A 11 12.08 5.30 -7.62
N ASP A 12 12.98 5.24 -6.64
CA ASP A 12 14.05 4.24 -6.58
C ASP A 12 13.53 2.81 -6.36
N PHE A 13 12.29 2.64 -5.89
CA PHE A 13 11.70 1.35 -5.54
C PHE A 13 10.70 0.82 -6.57
N TYR A 14 9.88 1.68 -7.16
CA TYR A 14 8.84 1.28 -8.12
C TYR A 14 8.59 2.34 -9.19
N THR A 15 7.91 1.92 -10.26
CA THR A 15 7.23 2.81 -11.19
C THR A 15 5.73 2.57 -11.11
N ALA A 16 4.94 3.63 -11.22
CA ALA A 16 3.49 3.55 -11.31
C ALA A 16 2.99 4.35 -12.49
N GLN A 17 2.02 3.79 -13.20
CA GLN A 17 1.39 4.40 -14.37
C GLN A 17 -0.13 4.27 -14.30
N TRP A 18 -0.85 5.30 -14.72
CA TRP A 18 -2.31 5.27 -14.82
C TRP A 18 -2.82 6.24 -15.87
N ASP A 19 -3.95 5.87 -16.48
CA ASP A 19 -4.62 6.68 -17.49
C ASP A 19 -5.54 7.70 -16.81
N LEU A 20 -5.29 9.00 -17.06
CA LEU A 20 -6.14 10.05 -16.52
C LEU A 20 -7.53 10.10 -17.18
N LEU A 21 -7.66 9.58 -18.39
CA LEU A 21 -8.92 9.55 -19.14
C LEU A 21 -9.70 8.25 -18.93
N ALA A 22 -9.07 7.21 -18.37
CA ALA A 22 -9.69 5.94 -18.02
C ALA A 22 -9.30 5.54 -16.58
N PRO A 23 -9.72 6.32 -15.56
CA PRO A 23 -9.31 6.11 -14.18
C PRO A 23 -9.86 4.80 -13.59
N ASP A 24 -10.93 4.25 -14.18
CA ASP A 24 -11.52 2.95 -13.88
C ASP A 24 -10.56 1.78 -14.09
N LYS A 25 -9.57 1.93 -14.99
CA LYS A 25 -8.53 0.94 -15.23
C LYS A 25 -7.53 0.80 -14.07
N GLY A 26 -7.57 1.71 -13.10
CA GLY A 26 -6.68 1.69 -11.94
C GLY A 26 -5.23 2.06 -12.30
N ARG A 27 -4.27 1.52 -11.54
CA ARG A 27 -2.84 1.82 -11.68
C ARG A 27 -2.05 0.53 -11.89
N ILE A 28 -1.08 0.56 -12.79
CA ILE A 28 -0.06 -0.50 -12.91
C ILE A 28 1.15 -0.06 -12.09
N ILE A 29 1.58 -0.91 -11.15
CA ILE A 29 2.77 -0.71 -10.32
C ILE A 29 3.80 -1.76 -10.70
N LYS A 30 5.01 -1.35 -11.05
CA LYS A 30 6.13 -2.26 -11.36
C LYS A 30 7.25 -2.04 -10.36
N PHE A 31 7.68 -3.10 -9.68
CA PHE A 31 8.76 -3.01 -8.71
C PHE A 31 10.11 -3.08 -9.43
N LYS A 32 11.09 -2.26 -9.02
CA LYS A 32 12.40 -2.21 -9.68
C LYS A 32 13.29 -3.40 -9.36
N ASN A 33 13.12 -3.97 -8.17
CA ASN A 33 13.94 -5.07 -7.65
C ASN A 33 13.32 -6.46 -7.91
N GLU A 34 12.12 -6.53 -8.47
CA GLU A 34 11.41 -7.78 -8.74
C GLU A 34 10.65 -7.67 -10.07
N PRO A 35 10.67 -8.69 -10.95
CA PRO A 35 9.92 -8.69 -12.20
C PRO A 35 8.44 -8.97 -11.95
N LYS A 36 7.82 -8.19 -11.06
CA LYS A 36 6.41 -8.29 -10.69
C LYS A 36 5.70 -7.00 -11.01
N GLU A 37 4.57 -7.15 -11.67
CA GLU A 37 3.61 -6.09 -11.88
C GLU A 37 2.40 -6.32 -10.97
N TYR A 38 1.90 -5.24 -10.38
CA TYR A 38 0.70 -5.24 -9.57
C TYR A 38 -0.32 -4.30 -10.19
N GLN A 39 -1.47 -4.87 -10.58
CA GLN A 39 -2.62 -4.10 -11.00
C GLN A 39 -3.39 -3.65 -9.75
N SER A 40 -3.29 -2.37 -9.42
CA SER A 40 -4.04 -1.76 -8.32
C SER A 40 -5.37 -1.20 -8.86
N PRO A 41 -6.52 -1.72 -8.44
CA PRO A 41 -7.82 -1.17 -8.83
C PRO A 41 -7.96 0.29 -8.39
N GLN A 42 -8.80 1.08 -9.09
CA GLN A 42 -9.03 2.49 -8.77
C GLN A 42 -9.43 2.72 -7.29
N TYR A 43 -10.23 1.80 -6.74
CA TYR A 43 -10.75 1.88 -5.37
C TYR A 43 -9.78 1.33 -4.31
N ASP A 44 -8.61 0.84 -4.71
CA ASP A 44 -7.59 0.34 -3.77
C ASP A 44 -6.79 1.50 -3.16
N TRP A 45 -7.48 2.30 -2.36
CA TRP A 45 -6.88 3.40 -1.62
C TRP A 45 -5.86 2.89 -0.58
N TYR A 46 -5.99 1.65 -0.10
CA TYR A 46 -5.02 1.01 0.79
C TYR A 46 -3.64 0.93 0.14
N MET A 47 -3.58 0.58 -1.15
CA MET A 47 -2.33 0.58 -1.92
C MET A 47 -1.74 1.99 -2.03
N SER A 48 -2.57 3.01 -2.28
CA SER A 48 -2.09 4.39 -2.34
C SER A 48 -1.47 4.84 -1.01
N VAL A 49 -2.14 4.55 0.11
CA VAL A 49 -1.62 4.83 1.46
C VAL A 49 -0.31 4.07 1.72
N ALA A 50 -0.23 2.79 1.35
CA ALA A 50 1.00 2.00 1.52
C ALA A 50 2.18 2.60 0.73
N LEU A 51 1.96 2.99 -0.53
CA LEU A 51 2.98 3.62 -1.37
C LEU A 51 3.43 4.96 -0.80
N GLU A 52 2.51 5.86 -0.43
CA GLU A 52 2.86 7.17 0.14
C GLU A 52 3.66 7.06 1.45
N LYS A 53 3.40 6.02 2.24
CA LYS A 53 4.15 5.73 3.47
C LYS A 53 5.53 5.14 3.15
N ALA A 54 5.63 4.25 2.16
CA ALA A 54 6.90 3.70 1.68
C ALA A 54 7.80 4.80 1.09
N ASP A 55 7.24 5.74 0.34
CA ASP A 55 7.97 6.87 -0.25
C ASP A 55 8.62 7.74 0.83
N LYS A 56 8.00 7.84 2.01
CA LYS A 56 8.52 8.60 3.16
C LYS A 56 9.62 7.88 3.95
N VAL A 57 9.92 6.60 3.68
CA VAL A 57 10.99 5.85 4.37
C VAL A 57 12.36 6.35 3.90
N LYS A 58 13.21 6.85 4.79
CA LYS A 58 14.53 7.38 4.39
C LYS A 58 15.71 6.46 4.69
N VAL A 59 15.52 5.51 5.60
CA VAL A 59 16.57 4.64 6.14
C VAL A 59 16.23 3.19 5.81
N ASP A 60 17.25 2.40 5.46
CA ASP A 60 17.14 0.98 5.08
C ASP A 60 16.16 0.72 3.92
N ARG A 61 16.05 1.68 2.99
CA ARG A 61 15.12 1.60 1.84
C ARG A 61 15.29 0.34 1.00
N TYR A 62 16.49 -0.24 0.96
CA TYR A 62 16.77 -1.49 0.25
C TYR A 62 15.95 -2.69 0.80
N LEU A 63 15.39 -2.59 2.01
CA LEU A 63 14.48 -3.58 2.59
C LEU A 63 13.02 -3.39 2.15
N LEU A 64 12.68 -2.32 1.43
CA LEU A 64 11.39 -2.19 0.75
C LEU A 64 11.35 -3.19 -0.40
N THR A 65 10.57 -4.25 -0.22
CA THR A 65 10.31 -5.29 -1.21
C THR A 65 8.85 -5.25 -1.64
N SER A 66 8.53 -5.88 -2.78
CA SER A 66 7.12 -5.97 -3.21
C SER A 66 6.28 -6.70 -2.15
N SER A 67 6.84 -7.75 -1.55
CA SER A 67 6.21 -8.53 -0.49
C SER A 67 5.86 -7.67 0.72
N LEU A 68 6.84 -6.89 1.22
CA LEU A 68 6.61 -6.02 2.37
C LEU A 68 5.52 -4.97 2.08
N LEU A 69 5.53 -4.36 0.90
CA LEU A 69 4.52 -3.38 0.53
C LEU A 69 3.12 -4.01 0.42
N LEU A 70 3.01 -5.19 -0.19
CA LEU A 70 1.74 -5.90 -0.34
C LEU A 70 1.19 -6.37 1.01
N MET A 71 2.05 -6.86 1.91
CA MET A 71 1.69 -7.18 3.29
C MET A 71 1.20 -5.95 4.04
N TYR A 72 1.88 -4.81 3.87
CA TYR A 72 1.47 -3.56 4.49
C TYR A 72 0.12 -3.07 3.99
N ARG A 73 -0.09 -3.10 2.66
CA ARG A 73 -1.38 -2.80 2.04
C ARG A 73 -2.50 -3.69 2.60
N ASN A 74 -2.24 -4.99 2.77
CA ASN A 74 -3.21 -5.92 3.34
C ASN A 74 -3.48 -5.61 4.82
N ALA A 75 -2.46 -5.31 5.62
CA ALA A 75 -2.65 -4.89 7.01
C ALA A 75 -3.46 -3.58 7.12
N ILE A 76 -3.32 -2.63 6.19
CA ILE A 76 -4.16 -1.42 6.15
C ILE A 76 -5.61 -1.81 5.83
N ARG A 77 -5.82 -2.69 4.84
CA ARG A 77 -7.15 -3.20 4.49
C ARG A 77 -7.82 -3.91 5.66
N GLU A 78 -7.13 -4.84 6.33
CA GLU A 78 -7.64 -5.56 7.51
C GLU A 78 -7.96 -4.57 8.65
N GLY A 79 -7.02 -3.64 8.90
CA GLY A 79 -7.18 -2.58 9.89
C GLY A 79 -8.46 -1.77 9.72
N TYR A 80 -8.83 -1.46 8.47
CA TYR A 80 -10.05 -0.75 8.13
C TYR A 80 -11.29 -1.66 8.11
N GLN A 81 -11.26 -2.76 7.35
CA GLN A 81 -12.44 -3.62 7.10
C GLN A 81 -12.96 -4.27 8.37
N HIS A 82 -12.05 -4.62 9.28
CA HIS A 82 -12.38 -5.26 10.56
C HIS A 82 -12.26 -4.28 11.73
N GLN A 83 -12.07 -2.97 11.47
CA GLN A 83 -11.95 -1.93 12.51
C GLN A 83 -10.83 -2.20 13.55
N LEU A 84 -9.78 -2.92 13.15
CA LEU A 84 -8.66 -3.29 14.02
C LEU A 84 -7.69 -2.11 14.27
N ASP A 85 -7.67 -1.11 13.38
CA ASP A 85 -7.01 0.17 13.62
C ASP A 85 -8.05 1.29 13.76
N PRO A 86 -8.24 1.85 14.98
CA PRO A 86 -9.19 2.95 15.19
C PRO A 86 -8.79 4.24 14.46
N ASN A 87 -7.58 4.33 13.93
CA ASN A 87 -7.13 5.47 13.15
C ASN A 87 -7.48 5.36 11.66
N LEU A 88 -8.02 4.23 11.20
CA LEU A 88 -8.42 4.01 9.80
C LEU A 88 -9.94 3.96 9.69
N ILE A 89 -10.57 5.13 9.54
CA ILE A 89 -12.04 5.26 9.50
C ILE A 89 -12.52 5.50 8.06
N ASN A 90 -11.68 6.07 7.20
CA ASN A 90 -12.01 6.34 5.81
C ASN A 90 -10.73 6.40 4.93
N LYS A 91 -10.93 6.62 3.63
CA LYS A 91 -9.85 6.62 2.63
C LYS A 91 -8.82 7.76 2.75
N TRP A 92 -9.08 8.76 3.58
CA TRP A 92 -8.18 9.89 3.83
C TRP A 92 -7.30 9.65 5.07
N ASP A 93 -7.54 8.56 5.79
CA ASP A 93 -6.80 8.22 6.99
C ASP A 93 -5.54 7.41 6.69
N TYR A 94 -4.60 7.47 7.63
CA TYR A 94 -3.32 6.79 7.53
C TYR A 94 -3.01 6.02 8.81
N PRO A 95 -2.35 4.86 8.70
CA PRO A 95 -1.84 4.16 9.87
C PRO A 95 -0.83 5.04 10.62
N ARG A 96 -0.98 5.12 11.94
CA ARG A 96 -0.11 5.91 12.84
C ARG A 96 1.18 5.17 13.22
N ASN A 97 1.88 4.62 12.23
CA ASN A 97 3.20 4.02 12.41
C ASN A 97 4.33 4.95 11.93
N LYS A 98 5.55 4.74 12.43
CA LYS A 98 6.74 5.47 11.96
C LYS A 98 7.02 5.10 10.50
N ASN A 99 7.50 6.08 9.71
CA ASN A 99 7.90 5.87 8.31
C ASN A 99 9.32 5.26 8.24
N THR A 100 9.48 4.09 8.83
CA THR A 100 10.70 3.28 8.80
C THR A 100 10.33 1.84 8.49
N ILE A 101 11.29 1.03 8.05
CA ILE A 101 11.05 -0.40 7.78
C ILE A 101 10.47 -1.10 9.02
N ALA A 102 11.11 -0.93 10.18
CA ALA A 102 10.62 -1.48 11.44
C ALA A 102 9.23 -0.95 11.83
N GLY A 103 8.93 0.32 11.52
CA GLY A 103 7.61 0.90 11.77
C GLY A 103 6.52 0.29 10.88
N ILE A 104 6.84 -0.04 9.63
CA ILE A 104 5.94 -0.74 8.71
C ILE A 104 5.73 -2.19 9.18
N GLN A 105 6.80 -2.93 9.47
CA GLN A 105 6.74 -4.30 9.96
C GLN A 105 5.95 -4.41 11.27
N GLY A 106 6.27 -3.58 12.26
CA GLY A 106 5.54 -3.58 13.53
C GLY A 106 4.06 -3.21 13.40
N TYR A 107 3.68 -2.42 12.39
CA TYR A 107 2.27 -2.19 12.08
C TYR A 107 1.59 -3.46 11.55
N ILE A 108 2.23 -4.13 10.59
CA ILE A 108 1.75 -5.38 9.99
C ILE A 108 1.50 -6.42 11.08
N ASP A 109 2.51 -6.66 11.93
CA ASP A 109 2.44 -7.65 13.00
C ASP A 109 1.31 -7.35 13.97
N ARG A 110 1.16 -6.08 14.37
CA ARG A 110 0.10 -5.65 15.28
C ARG A 110 -1.29 -5.91 14.71
N ILE A 111 -1.52 -5.61 13.42
CA ILE A 111 -2.84 -5.81 12.81
C ILE A 111 -3.14 -7.29 12.65
N PHE A 112 -2.21 -8.08 12.12
CA PHE A 112 -2.46 -9.51 11.93
C PHE A 112 -2.58 -10.27 13.25
N LYS A 113 -1.88 -9.83 14.30
CA LYS A 113 -2.11 -10.35 15.66
C LYS A 113 -3.55 -10.10 16.12
N LYS A 114 -4.05 -8.86 15.99
CA LYS A 114 -5.44 -8.53 16.33
C LYS A 114 -6.46 -9.30 15.50
N ALA A 115 -6.19 -9.47 14.20
CA ALA A 115 -7.05 -10.25 13.31
C ALA A 115 -7.13 -11.71 13.78
N ASN A 116 -5.97 -12.33 14.08
CA ASN A 116 -5.92 -13.70 14.60
C ASN A 116 -6.69 -13.83 15.92
N GLU A 117 -6.50 -12.89 16.84
CA GLU A 117 -7.28 -12.84 18.09
C GLU A 117 -8.78 -12.80 17.78
N GLU A 118 -9.27 -11.93 16.89
CA GLU A 118 -10.70 -11.92 16.53
C GLU A 118 -11.22 -13.23 15.91
N TYR A 119 -10.41 -13.93 15.11
CA TYR A 119 -10.81 -15.20 14.50
C TYR A 119 -10.87 -16.35 15.50
N GLU A 120 -10.04 -16.34 16.54
CA GLU A 120 -10.05 -17.37 17.59
C GLU A 120 -11.30 -17.28 18.50
N TYR A 121 -11.99 -16.14 18.55
CA TYR A 121 -13.22 -15.94 19.34
C TYR A 121 -14.53 -16.03 18.53
N ARG A 122 -14.48 -16.39 17.24
CA ARG A 122 -15.64 -16.57 16.36
C ARG A 122 -15.91 -18.05 16.07
#